data_AF-U5GWE8-F1
#
_entry.id   AF-U5GWE8-F1
#
_cell.length_a   1.000
_cell.length_b   1.000
_cell.length_c   1.000
_cell.angle_alpha   90.00
_cell.angle_beta   90.00
_cell.angle_gamma   90.00
#
_symmetry.space_group_name_H-M   'P 1'
#
loop_
_entity.id
_entity.type
_entity.pdbx_description
1 polymer ?
#
loop_
_entity_poly.entity_id
_entity_poly.type
_entity_poly.pdbx_seq_one_letter_code
_entity_poly.pdbx_strand_id
1 'polypeptide(L)'
;MKHGPEKLLGINVAGTILVHTCFGGEEPVGNEVNESEEARKRFAAFWHFVCPTTSGCDDPLLNPIFYPKLASPGGILATVAEKDFLRDRGWLYHETSKESARGACSD
;
A
#
# COMPACT_ATOMS: atom_id res chain seq x y z
N MET A 1 -2.46 -15.99 8.92
CA MET A 1 -3.31 -15.32 7.90
C MET A 1 -2.58 -15.51 6.57
N LYS A 2 -3.23 -15.99 5.50
CA LYS A 2 -2.54 -16.24 4.22
C LYS A 2 -2.38 -14.89 3.51
N HIS A 3 -1.14 -14.49 3.25
CA HIS A 3 -0.80 -13.28 2.51
C HIS A 3 -0.01 -13.71 1.28
N GLY A 4 -0.41 -13.27 0.09
CA GLY A 4 0.30 -13.60 -1.15
C GLY A 4 -0.60 -13.68 -2.37
N PRO A 5 -0.01 -13.91 -3.55
CA PRO A 5 -0.70 -14.03 -4.84
C PRO A 5 -1.46 -15.35 -4.98
N GLU A 6 -1.39 -16.20 -3.94
CA GLU A 6 -1.90 -17.54 -4.00
C GLU A 6 -3.39 -17.44 -4.17
N LYS A 7 -3.88 -17.93 -5.32
CA LYS A 7 -5.29 -17.89 -5.65
C LYS A 7 -6.03 -18.57 -4.50
N LEU A 8 -6.91 -17.82 -3.84
CA LEU A 8 -7.77 -18.37 -2.82
C LEU A 8 -8.60 -19.48 -3.49
N LEU A 9 -8.38 -20.73 -3.08
CA LEU A 9 -8.99 -21.90 -3.72
C LEU A 9 -10.52 -21.75 -3.70
N GLY A 10 -11.13 -21.72 -4.88
CA GLY A 10 -12.57 -21.57 -5.06
C GLY A 10 -13.12 -20.14 -5.03
N ILE A 11 -12.28 -19.10 -4.88
CA ILE A 11 -12.72 -17.70 -4.88
C ILE A 11 -12.15 -16.98 -6.11
N ASN A 12 -13.03 -16.36 -6.89
CA ASN A 12 -12.65 -15.46 -7.97
C ASN A 12 -12.82 -14.00 -7.53
N VAL A 13 -11.72 -13.27 -7.40
CA VAL A 13 -11.74 -11.84 -7.05
C VAL A 13 -11.81 -11.04 -8.34
N ALA A 14 -12.95 -10.39 -8.60
CA ALA A 14 -13.16 -9.61 -9.81
C ALA A 14 -12.30 -8.32 -9.83
N GLY A 15 -12.00 -7.77 -8.66
CA GLY A 15 -11.21 -6.57 -8.48
C GLY A 15 -11.28 -6.05 -7.05
N THR A 16 -10.53 -4.99 -6.78
CA THR A 16 -10.41 -4.38 -5.46
C THR A 16 -10.72 -2.89 -5.53
N ILE A 17 -11.49 -2.38 -4.57
CA ILE A 17 -11.70 -0.94 -4.38
C ILE A 17 -10.92 -0.51 -3.13
N LEU A 18 -10.04 0.46 -3.30
CA LEU A 18 -9.17 1.02 -2.26
C LEU A 18 -9.61 2.45 -1.98
N VAL A 19 -10.14 2.69 -0.77
CA VAL A 19 -10.69 3.99 -0.36
C VAL A 19 -9.82 4.57 0.75
N HIS A 20 -9.10 5.67 0.45
CA HIS A 20 -8.22 6.37 1.41
C HIS A 20 -7.30 5.41 2.17
N THR A 21 -6.57 4.58 1.43
CA THR A 21 -5.71 3.53 1.99
C THR A 21 -4.62 4.13 2.86
N CYS A 22 -4.51 3.61 4.09
CA CYS A 22 -3.48 3.95 5.05
C CYS A 22 -2.16 3.23 4.71
N PHE A 23 -1.59 3.55 3.55
CA PHE A 23 -0.25 3.11 3.17
C PHE A 23 0.79 4.09 3.69
N GLY A 24 1.96 3.58 4.05
CA GLY A 24 3.03 4.38 4.61
C GLY A 24 4.41 3.88 4.20
N GLY A 25 5.43 4.38 4.87
CA GLY A 25 6.83 4.00 4.67
C GLY A 25 7.72 4.86 5.55
N GLU A 26 9.00 4.51 5.60
CA GLU A 26 9.98 5.25 6.40
C GLU A 26 10.31 6.61 5.77
N GLU A 27 10.59 6.62 4.48
CA GLU A 27 10.83 7.85 3.72
C GLU A 27 9.52 8.53 3.31
N PRO A 28 9.33 9.84 3.57
CA PRO A 28 8.10 10.54 3.24
C PRO A 28 7.90 10.66 1.73
N VAL A 29 6.67 10.45 1.27
CA VAL A 29 6.30 10.54 -0.16
C VAL A 29 5.29 11.67 -0.38
N GLY A 30 5.58 12.51 -1.37
CA GLY A 30 4.65 13.55 -1.83
C GLY A 30 4.21 14.49 -0.69
N ASN A 31 2.91 14.51 -0.40
CA ASN A 31 2.30 15.38 0.59
C ASN A 31 2.78 15.11 2.03
N GLU A 32 3.29 13.90 2.32
CA GLU A 32 3.87 13.57 3.63
C GLU A 32 5.07 14.45 4.00
N VAL A 33 5.78 15.01 3.01
CA VAL A 33 6.92 15.91 3.25
C VAL A 33 6.50 17.20 3.96
N ASN A 34 5.22 17.58 3.82
CA ASN A 34 4.66 18.76 4.48
C ASN A 34 4.24 18.47 5.93
N GLU A 35 4.24 17.21 6.36
CA GLU A 35 3.87 16.82 7.72
C GLU A 35 5.04 16.97 8.69
N SER A 36 4.71 17.38 9.92
CA SER A 36 5.72 17.59 10.96
C SER A 36 6.41 16.27 11.35
N GLU A 37 7.65 16.37 11.83
CA GLU A 37 8.40 15.22 12.35
C GLU A 37 7.63 14.50 13.47
N GLU A 38 6.91 15.24 14.31
CA GLU A 38 6.07 14.69 15.36
C GLU A 38 4.86 13.94 14.79
N ALA A 39 4.26 14.43 13.71
CA ALA A 39 3.17 13.75 13.03
C ALA A 39 3.64 12.41 12.43
N ARG A 40 4.79 12.40 11.77
CA ARG A 40 5.40 11.17 11.22
C ARG A 40 5.79 10.18 12.31
N LYS A 41 6.35 10.64 13.44
CA LYS A 41 6.63 9.78 14.61
C LYS A 41 5.36 9.20 15.24
N ARG A 42 4.28 9.98 15.32
CA ARG A 42 2.98 9.48 15.78
C ARG A 42 2.42 8.41 14.86
N PHE A 43 2.57 8.58 13.55
CA PHE A 43 2.16 7.58 12.56
C PHE A 43 2.98 6.28 12.70
N ALA A 44 4.30 6.36 12.86
CA ALA A 44 5.16 5.20 13.10
C ALA A 44 4.78 4.46 14.40
N ALA A 45 4.52 5.21 15.48
CA ALA A 45 4.06 4.64 16.75
C ALA A 45 2.67 3.99 16.62
N PHE A 46 1.75 4.61 15.88
CA PHE A 46 0.45 4.03 15.55
C PHE A 46 0.60 2.71 14.79
N TRP A 47 1.50 2.64 13.81
CA TRP A 47 1.77 1.41 13.08
C TRP A 47 2.31 0.30 13.99
N HIS A 48 3.29 0.62 14.83
CA HIS A 48 3.82 -0.34 15.80
C HIS A 48 2.76 -0.84 16.78
N PHE A 49 1.81 0.03 17.18
CA PHE A 49 0.67 -0.38 17.99
C PHE A 49 -0.28 -1.34 17.25
N VAL A 50 -0.59 -1.06 15.97
CA VAL A 50 -1.46 -1.91 15.14
C VAL A 50 -0.80 -3.25 14.81
N CYS A 51 0.50 -3.25 14.54
CA CYS A 51 1.29 -4.44 14.20
C CYS A 51 2.55 -4.53 15.09
N PRO A 52 2.47 -5.08 16.30
CA PRO A 52 3.60 -5.12 17.24
C PRO A 52 4.81 -5.93 16.76
N THR A 53 4.61 -6.85 15.81
CA THR A 53 5.66 -7.69 15.22
C THR A 53 6.26 -7.09 13.96
N THR A 54 5.91 -5.85 13.63
CA THR A 54 6.37 -5.13 12.44
C THR A 54 7.88 -5.00 12.38
N SER A 55 8.44 -4.98 11.16
CA SER A 55 9.82 -4.57 10.92
C SER A 55 10.02 -3.05 10.89
N GLY A 56 8.95 -2.26 11.04
CA GLY A 56 8.98 -0.79 10.95
C GLY A 56 7.99 -0.26 9.91
N CYS A 57 8.15 0.99 9.50
CA CYS A 57 7.24 1.61 8.53
C CYS A 57 7.35 1.01 7.12
N ASP A 58 8.49 0.42 6.77
CA ASP A 58 8.67 -0.30 5.50
C ASP A 58 8.25 -1.78 5.56
N ASP A 59 7.58 -2.20 6.63
CA ASP A 59 6.93 -3.51 6.68
C ASP A 59 5.97 -3.67 5.48
N PRO A 60 6.02 -4.78 4.72
CA PRO A 60 5.20 -4.98 3.52
C PRO A 60 3.68 -4.89 3.74
N LEU A 61 3.20 -5.01 4.99
CA LEU A 61 1.80 -4.82 5.33
C LEU A 61 1.38 -3.34 5.34
N LEU A 62 2.31 -2.42 5.62
CA LEU A 62 2.07 -0.97 5.58
C LEU A 62 2.57 -0.34 4.29
N ASN A 63 3.76 -0.74 3.84
CA ASN A 63 4.39 -0.22 2.64
C ASN A 63 4.27 -1.27 1.52
N PRO A 64 3.19 -1.21 0.71
CA PRO A 64 2.92 -2.25 -0.28
C PRO A 64 3.96 -2.28 -1.41
N ILE A 65 4.81 -1.26 -1.56
CA ILE A 65 5.90 -1.23 -2.55
C ILE A 65 6.92 -2.34 -2.28
N PHE A 66 7.15 -2.64 -1.00
CA PHE A 66 8.03 -3.75 -0.60
C PHE A 66 7.31 -5.11 -0.61
N TYR A 67 6.06 -5.15 -1.04
CA TYR A 67 5.33 -6.40 -1.18
C TYR A 67 5.73 -7.09 -2.50
N PRO A 68 6.24 -8.34 -2.47
CA PRO A 68 6.86 -8.96 -3.63
C PRO A 68 5.90 -9.22 -4.81
N LYS A 69 4.58 -9.07 -4.61
CA LYS A 69 3.54 -9.36 -5.61
C LYS A 69 2.37 -8.37 -5.48
N LEU A 70 2.58 -7.14 -5.94
CA LEU A 70 1.56 -6.07 -6.00
C LEU A 70 0.41 -6.33 -6.99
N ALA A 71 0.52 -7.34 -7.85
CA ALA A 71 -0.50 -7.65 -8.84
C ALA A 71 -1.75 -8.22 -8.16
N SER A 72 -2.83 -7.43 -8.13
CA SER A 72 -4.16 -7.95 -7.79
C SER A 72 -4.62 -8.90 -8.89
N PRO A 73 -5.27 -10.04 -8.56
CA PRO A 73 -5.82 -10.97 -9.56
C PRO A 73 -6.94 -10.36 -10.44
N GLY A 74 -7.35 -9.12 -10.19
CA GLY A 74 -8.26 -8.33 -11.01
C GLY A 74 -7.87 -6.85 -11.05
N GLY A 75 -8.76 -6.00 -11.58
CA GLY A 75 -8.55 -4.55 -11.62
C GLY A 75 -8.54 -3.91 -10.23
N ILE A 76 -7.88 -2.75 -10.11
CA ILE A 76 -7.87 -1.92 -8.89
C ILE A 76 -8.53 -0.59 -9.22
N LEU A 77 -9.48 -0.16 -8.38
CA LEU A 77 -9.95 1.21 -8.30
C LEU A 77 -9.41 1.83 -7.02
N ALA A 78 -8.52 2.82 -7.14
CA ALA A 78 -8.01 3.58 -6.01
C ALA A 78 -8.67 4.96 -5.95
N THR A 79 -9.17 5.34 -4.77
CA THR A 79 -9.73 6.67 -4.52
C THR A 79 -8.98 7.31 -3.37
N VAL A 80 -8.53 8.55 -3.57
CA VAL A 80 -7.83 9.34 -2.56
C VAL A 80 -8.50 10.70 -2.39
N ALA A 81 -8.36 11.29 -1.20
CA ALA A 81 -8.95 12.59 -0.90
C ALA A 81 -7.89 13.66 -1.07
N GLU A 82 -8.29 14.81 -1.60
CA GLU A 82 -7.37 15.92 -1.85
C GLU A 82 -6.58 16.32 -0.60
N LYS A 83 -7.22 16.29 0.57
CA LYS A 83 -6.65 16.70 1.86
C LYS A 83 -6.09 15.55 2.70
N ASP A 84 -6.06 14.35 2.16
CA ASP A 84 -5.44 13.20 2.84
C ASP A 84 -3.92 13.32 2.70
N PHE A 85 -3.20 13.30 3.84
CA PHE A 85 -1.74 13.41 3.83
C PHE A 85 -1.07 12.16 3.25
N LEU A 86 -1.77 11.01 3.23
CA LEU A 86 -1.30 9.75 2.64
C LEU A 86 -1.76 9.56 1.17
N ARG A 87 -2.42 10.57 0.58
CA ARG A 87 -2.98 10.45 -0.78
C ARG A 87 -1.94 9.97 -1.82
N ASP A 88 -0.70 10.44 -1.69
CA ASP A 88 0.35 10.17 -2.68
C ASP A 88 0.88 8.74 -2.56
N ARG A 89 0.69 8.07 -1.42
CA ARG A 89 0.93 6.62 -1.28
C ARG A 89 -0.11 5.80 -2.01
N GLY A 90 -1.38 6.22 -1.97
CA GLY A 90 -2.45 5.59 -2.73
C GLY A 90 -2.18 5.67 -4.24
N TRP A 91 -1.71 6.82 -4.71
CA TRP A 91 -1.26 7.00 -6.09
C TRP A 91 -0.04 6.14 -6.44
N LEU A 92 0.97 6.13 -5.57
CA LEU A 92 2.18 5.35 -5.77
C LEU A 92 1.89 3.85 -5.89
N TYR A 93 1.03 3.32 -5.01
CA TYR A 93 0.56 1.94 -5.10
C TYR A 93 -0.12 1.65 -6.46
N HIS A 94 -1.03 2.52 -6.89
CA HIS A 94 -1.73 2.34 -8.17
C HIS A 94 -0.76 2.27 -9.36
N GLU A 95 0.22 3.17 -9.43
CA GLU A 95 1.19 3.19 -10.53
C GLU A 95 2.10 1.96 -10.50
N THR A 96 2.63 1.58 -9.33
CA THR A 96 3.47 0.37 -9.19
C THR A 96 2.70 -0.91 -9.54
N SER A 97 1.43 -1.03 -9.14
CA SER A 97 0.58 -2.16 -9.53
C SER A 97 0.35 -2.20 -11.05
N LYS A 98 0.15 -1.05 -11.70
CA LYS A 98 -0.04 -0.96 -13.15
C LYS A 98 1.21 -1.35 -13.93
N GLU A 99 2.39 -0.96 -13.45
CA GLU A 99 3.68 -1.35 -14.03
C GLU A 99 3.92 -2.86 -13.90
N SER A 100 3.66 -3.43 -12.71
CA SER A 100 3.78 -4.87 -12.46
C SER A 100 2.87 -5.69 -13.38
N ALA A 101 1.63 -5.24 -13.60
CA ALA A 101 0.70 -5.88 -14.52
C ALA A 101 1.17 -5.84 -15.99
N ARG A 102 1.86 -4.78 -16.42
CA ARG A 102 2.44 -4.69 -17.78
C ARG A 102 3.64 -5.62 -17.95
N GLY A 103 4.49 -5.75 -16.94
CA GLY A 103 5.62 -6.68 -16.96
C GLY A 103 5.18 -8.14 -17.10
N ALA A 104 4.09 -8.52 -16.44
CA ALA A 104 3.53 -9.88 -16.48
C ALA A 104 2.87 -10.26 -17.82
N CYS A 105 2.57 -9.32 -18.72
CA CYS A 105 2.04 -9.59 -20.06
C CYS A 105 3.12 -9.73 -21.14
N SER A 106 4.41 -9.65 -20.78
CA SER A 106 5.53 -9.69 -21.73
C SER A 106 6.23 -11.06 -21.81
N ASP A 107 5.71 -12.07 -21.12
CA ASP A 107 6.15 -13.48 -21.13
C ASP A 107 5.05 -14.39 -21.72
#